data_AF-A0A1V1VZX0-F1
#
_entry.id   AF-A0A1V1VZX0-F1
#
_cell.length_a   1.000
_cell.length_b   1.000
_cell.length_c   1.000
_cell.angle_alpha   90.00
_cell.angle_beta   90.00
_cell.angle_gamma   90.00
#
_symmetry.space_group_name_H-M   'P 1'
#
loop_
_entity.id
_entity.type
_entity.pdbx_description
1 polymer ?
#
loop_
_entity_poly.entity_id
_entity_poly.type
_entity_poly.pdbx_seq_one_letter_code
_entity_poly.pdbx_strand_id
1 'polypeptide(L)'
;MRMRAGVNTLVVDPLTGVETEKGLGALLVVDAALEILGPGLQLELRSLLVEQEGPNLRNELAHGLVTDAAAWSANAVYAWWLIMRIAVVPVWVAMHGDSEPGGEESDE
;
A
#
# COMPACT_ATOMS: atom_id res chain seq x y z
N MET A 1 3.48 -18.43 -0.85
CA MET A 1 3.61 -16.99 -1.14
C MET A 1 4.97 -16.54 -0.61
N ARG A 2 5.93 -16.13 -1.46
CA ARG A 2 7.28 -15.75 -0.98
C ARG A 2 7.25 -14.30 -0.47
N MET A 3 7.40 -14.11 0.84
CA MET A 3 7.59 -12.80 1.45
C MET A 3 9.00 -12.30 1.10
N ARG A 4 9.12 -11.39 0.11
CA ARG A 4 10.41 -10.91 -0.42
C ARG A 4 11.32 -10.24 0.64
N ALA A 5 10.75 -9.72 1.72
CA ALA A 5 11.49 -9.01 2.77
C ALA A 5 11.69 -9.83 4.07
N GLY A 6 11.20 -11.08 4.15
CA GLY A 6 11.33 -11.90 5.36
C GLY A 6 10.56 -11.40 6.60
N VAL A 7 9.69 -10.40 6.43
CA VAL A 7 8.89 -9.81 7.51
C VAL A 7 7.67 -10.69 7.80
N ASN A 8 7.47 -11.06 9.08
CA ASN A 8 6.30 -11.83 9.48
C ASN A 8 5.02 -10.95 9.44
N THR A 9 4.10 -11.27 8.53
CA THR A 9 2.80 -10.61 8.39
C THR A 9 1.67 -11.31 9.14
N LEU A 10 1.94 -12.44 9.79
CA LEU A 10 0.94 -13.24 10.49
C LEU A 10 0.83 -12.84 11.97
N VAL A 11 -0.36 -13.07 12.52
CA VAL A 11 -0.68 -13.07 13.95
C VAL A 11 -1.14 -14.48 14.29
N VAL A 12 -0.48 -15.09 15.27
CA VAL A 12 -0.86 -16.40 15.81
C VAL A 12 -1.64 -16.19 17.09
N ASP A 13 -2.85 -16.73 17.16
CA ASP A 13 -3.62 -16.77 18.40
C ASP A 13 -2.96 -17.79 19.36
N PRO A 14 -2.49 -17.36 20.54
CA PRO A 14 -1.79 -18.24 21.47
C PRO A 14 -2.68 -19.30 22.12
N LEU A 15 -4.01 -19.13 22.11
CA LEU A 15 -4.97 -20.06 22.71
C LEU A 15 -5.48 -21.09 21.71
N THR A 16 -5.70 -20.67 20.46
CA THR A 16 -6.29 -21.54 19.42
C THR A 16 -5.27 -22.07 18.41
N GLY A 17 -4.08 -21.46 18.33
CA GLY A 17 -3.06 -21.77 17.32
C GLY A 17 -3.43 -21.32 15.90
N VAL A 18 -4.53 -20.58 15.74
CA VAL A 18 -4.98 -20.10 14.42
C VAL A 18 -4.09 -18.94 13.97
N GLU A 19 -3.63 -19.03 12.72
CA GLU A 19 -2.86 -17.97 12.06
C GLU A 19 -3.79 -17.08 11.24
N THR A 20 -3.66 -15.77 11.40
CA THR A 20 -4.39 -14.76 10.63
C THR A 20 -3.42 -13.69 10.12
N GLU A 21 -3.75 -13.02 9.02
CA GLU A 21 -2.94 -11.90 8.53
C GLU A 21 -3.12 -10.67 9.42
N LYS A 22 -2.02 -9.96 9.68
CA LYS A 22 -2.02 -8.66 10.34
C LYS A 22 -2.89 -7.69 9.53
N GLY A 23 -3.74 -6.93 10.22
CA GLY A 23 -4.45 -5.83 9.62
C GLY A 23 -3.49 -4.74 9.10
N LEU A 24 -3.94 -3.96 8.11
CA LEU A 24 -3.14 -2.91 7.49
C LEU A 24 -2.53 -1.93 8.51
N GLY A 25 -3.29 -1.52 9.53
CA GLY A 25 -2.77 -0.63 10.56
C GLY A 25 -1.59 -1.22 11.34
N ALA A 26 -1.64 -2.52 11.67
CA ALA A 26 -0.53 -3.20 12.33
C ALA A 26 0.69 -3.36 11.40
N LEU A 27 0.44 -3.60 10.11
CA LEU A 27 1.51 -3.68 9.10
C LEU A 27 2.20 -2.34 8.86
N LEU A 28 1.48 -1.21 8.94
CA LEU A 28 2.06 0.11 8.68
C LEU A 28 2.85 0.69 9.87
N VAL A 29 2.89 0.01 11.02
CA VAL A 29 3.59 0.49 12.23
C VAL A 29 4.92 -0.24 12.47
N VAL A 30 5.17 -1.38 11.81
CA VAL A 30 6.45 -2.09 11.96
C VAL A 30 7.58 -1.32 11.26
N ASP A 31 8.80 -1.37 11.82
CA ASP A 31 9.98 -0.67 11.28
C ASP A 31 10.25 -1.04 9.82
N ALA A 32 10.06 -2.31 9.46
CA ALA A 32 10.23 -2.78 8.09
C ALA A 32 9.29 -2.09 7.09
N ALA A 33 8.10 -1.64 7.51
CA ALA A 33 7.21 -0.89 6.63
C ALA A 33 7.76 0.51 6.34
N LEU A 34 8.38 1.16 7.33
CA LEU A 34 9.08 2.44 7.12
C LEU A 34 10.28 2.25 6.17
N GLU A 35 11.04 1.17 6.32
CA GLU A 35 12.17 0.86 5.43
C GLU A 35 11.75 0.58 3.99
N ILE A 36 10.68 -0.20 3.80
CA ILE A 36 10.22 -0.64 2.47
C ILE A 36 9.46 0.48 1.73
N LEU A 37 8.56 1.18 2.42
CA LEU A 37 7.68 2.18 1.82
C LEU A 37 8.30 3.58 1.82
N GLY A 38 9.24 3.82 2.73
CA GLY A 38 9.73 5.16 3.04
C GLY A 38 8.73 5.97 3.88
N PRO A 39 9.20 7.06 4.52
CA PRO A 39 8.40 7.84 5.45
C PRO A 39 7.19 8.54 4.80
N GLY A 40 7.33 8.97 3.53
CA GLY A 40 6.25 9.66 2.81
C GLY A 40 5.04 8.76 2.56
N LEU A 41 5.26 7.64 1.86
CA LEU A 41 4.18 6.72 1.53
C LEU A 41 3.56 6.07 2.77
N GLN A 42 4.37 5.75 3.78
CA GLN A 42 3.85 5.24 5.05
C GLN A 42 2.91 6.26 5.73
N LEU A 43 3.30 7.53 5.78
CA LEU A 43 2.50 8.61 6.35
C LEU A 43 1.19 8.80 5.59
N GLU A 44 1.25 8.81 4.26
CA GLU A 44 0.07 8.95 3.41
C GLU A 44 -0.91 7.78 3.66
N LEU A 45 -0.43 6.54 3.64
CA LEU A 45 -1.29 5.38 3.89
C LEU A 45 -1.89 5.37 5.29
N ARG A 46 -1.12 5.74 6.32
CA ARG A 46 -1.61 5.80 7.70
C ARG A 46 -2.66 6.88 7.87
N SER A 47 -2.33 8.11 7.49
CA SER A 47 -3.23 9.26 7.69
C SER A 47 -4.54 9.10 6.93
N LEU A 48 -4.50 8.55 5.72
CA LEU A 48 -5.67 8.46 4.85
C LEU A 48 -6.57 7.25 5.18
N LEU A 49 -5.98 6.11 5.56
CA LEU A 49 -6.71 4.84 5.66
C LEU A 49 -6.87 4.32 7.10
N VAL A 50 -6.01 4.70 8.05
CA VAL A 50 -5.92 4.00 9.35
C VAL A 50 -6.18 4.90 10.54
N GLU A 51 -5.56 6.08 10.58
CA GLU A 51 -5.59 6.96 11.75
C GLU A 51 -6.98 7.61 11.91
N GLN A 52 -7.50 7.62 13.15
CA GLN A 52 -8.79 8.25 13.46
C GLN A 52 -8.75 9.77 13.38
N GLU A 53 -7.56 10.38 13.58
CA GLU A 53 -7.34 11.81 13.40
C GLU A 53 -7.36 12.24 11.92
N GLY A 54 -7.25 11.27 11.01
CA GLY A 54 -7.39 11.48 9.58
C GLY A 54 -8.76 11.03 9.05
N PRO A 55 -8.91 10.95 7.71
CA PRO A 55 -10.17 10.52 7.09
C PRO A 55 -10.59 9.09 7.42
N ASN A 56 -9.67 8.24 7.91
CA ASN A 56 -9.95 6.88 8.38
C ASN A 56 -10.74 6.03 7.36
N LEU A 57 -10.51 6.25 6.06
CA LEU A 57 -11.42 5.84 4.99
C LEU A 57 -11.65 4.33 4.96
N ARG A 58 -10.62 3.52 5.25
CA ARG A 58 -10.76 2.06 5.27
C ARG A 58 -11.81 1.62 6.30
N ASN A 59 -11.74 2.18 7.51
CA ASN A 59 -12.57 1.74 8.62
C ASN A 59 -13.99 2.26 8.42
N GLU A 60 -14.17 3.54 8.05
CA GLU A 60 -15.50 4.07 7.73
C GLU A 60 -16.16 3.31 6.59
N LEU A 61 -15.41 2.99 5.53
CA LEU A 61 -15.95 2.24 4.39
C LEU A 61 -16.34 0.82 4.79
N ALA A 62 -15.48 0.11 5.52
CA ALA A 62 -15.74 -1.26 5.96
C ALA A 62 -16.95 -1.36 6.93
N HIS A 63 -17.20 -0.31 7.72
CA HIS A 63 -18.36 -0.20 8.59
C HIS A 63 -19.62 0.32 7.88
N GLY A 64 -19.52 0.74 6.62
CA GLY A 64 -20.64 1.32 5.86
C GLY A 64 -21.04 2.72 6.35
N LEU A 65 -20.11 3.47 6.91
CA LEU A 65 -20.32 4.82 7.48
C LEU A 65 -19.93 5.95 6.51
N VAL A 66 -19.39 5.61 5.33
CA VAL A 66 -19.03 6.62 4.31
C VAL A 66 -20.28 7.25 3.72
N THR A 67 -20.39 8.56 3.88
CA THR A 67 -21.44 9.37 3.25
C THR A 67 -21.11 9.66 1.79
N ASP A 68 -22.11 10.04 0.99
CA ASP A 68 -21.89 10.49 -0.39
C ASP A 68 -20.85 11.62 -0.45
N ALA A 69 -20.96 12.63 0.41
CA ALA A 69 -20.01 13.73 0.46
C ALA A 69 -18.57 13.26 0.75
N ALA A 70 -18.39 12.29 1.65
CA ALA A 70 -17.09 11.70 1.94
C ALA A 70 -16.56 10.90 0.73
N ALA A 71 -17.41 10.15 0.03
CA ALA A 71 -17.06 9.40 -1.17
C ALA A 71 -16.62 10.31 -2.35
N TRP A 72 -17.15 11.53 -2.44
CA TRP A 72 -16.77 12.54 -3.43
C TRP A 72 -15.68 13.52 -2.95
N SER A 73 -15.13 13.31 -1.75
CA SER A 73 -14.13 14.20 -1.17
C SER A 73 -12.77 14.12 -1.89
N ALA A 74 -11.96 15.16 -1.74
CA ALA A 74 -10.58 15.16 -2.21
C ALA A 74 -9.75 14.00 -1.60
N ASN A 75 -10.03 13.63 -0.35
CA ASN A 75 -9.39 12.51 0.33
C ASN A 75 -9.71 11.17 -0.36
N ALA A 76 -10.98 10.96 -0.76
CA ALA A 76 -11.39 9.75 -1.47
C ALA A 76 -10.80 9.67 -2.89
N VAL A 77 -10.78 10.79 -3.62
CA VAL A 77 -10.14 10.87 -4.94
C VAL A 77 -8.63 10.60 -4.82
N TYR A 78 -7.96 11.20 -3.83
CA TYR A 78 -6.55 10.97 -3.58
C TYR A 78 -6.27 9.51 -3.19
N ALA A 79 -7.11 8.91 -2.34
CA ALA A 79 -6.99 7.51 -1.96
C ALA A 79 -7.04 6.59 -3.18
N TRP A 80 -8.00 6.82 -4.09
CA TRP A 80 -8.09 6.06 -5.33
C TRP A 80 -6.86 6.21 -6.21
N TRP A 81 -6.38 7.44 -6.41
CA TRP A 81 -5.16 7.69 -7.16
C TRP A 81 -3.95 6.98 -6.54
N LEU A 82 -3.79 7.07 -5.22
CA LEU A 82 -2.69 6.46 -4.49
C LEU A 82 -2.72 4.93 -4.61
N ILE A 83 -3.89 4.31 -4.44
CA ILE A 83 -4.08 2.86 -4.57
C ILE A 83 -3.73 2.41 -6.00
N MET A 84 -4.19 3.13 -7.02
CA MET A 84 -3.82 2.81 -8.40
C MET A 84 -2.32 3.02 -8.65
N ARG A 85 -1.72 4.08 -8.10
CA ARG A 85 -0.29 4.32 -8.21
C ARG A 85 0.52 3.14 -7.64
N ILE A 86 0.21 2.67 -6.44
CA ILE A 86 0.95 1.56 -5.81
C ILE A 86 0.68 0.20 -6.47
N ALA A 87 -0.52 -0.02 -7.02
CA ALA A 87 -0.89 -1.30 -7.61
C ALA A 87 -0.48 -1.41 -9.09
N VAL A 88 -0.60 -0.32 -9.86
CA VAL A 88 -0.45 -0.34 -11.32
C VAL A 88 0.95 0.05 -11.74
N VAL A 89 1.56 1.08 -11.15
CA VAL A 89 2.87 1.59 -11.61
C VAL A 89 3.97 0.52 -11.52
N PRO A 90 4.13 -0.25 -10.42
CA PRO A 90 5.16 -1.28 -10.36
C PRO A 90 4.94 -2.39 -11.39
N VAL A 91 3.68 -2.76 -11.65
CA VAL A 91 3.32 -3.76 -12.67
C VAL A 91 3.65 -3.23 -14.07
N TRP A 92 3.25 -1.99 -14.36
CA TRP A 92 3.55 -1.34 -15.62
C TRP A 92 5.06 -1.26 -15.90
N VAL A 93 5.84 -0.81 -14.91
CA VAL A 93 7.30 -0.76 -14.98
C VAL A 93 7.89 -2.15 -15.18
N ALA A 94 7.39 -3.17 -14.48
CA ALA A 94 7.87 -4.54 -14.68
C ALA A 94 7.55 -5.10 -16.08
N MET A 95 6.46 -4.65 -16.71
CA MET A 95 6.08 -5.07 -18.06
C MET A 95 6.84 -4.35 -19.17
N HIS A 96 7.29 -3.12 -18.94
CA HIS A 96 7.95 -2.26 -19.95
C HIS A 96 9.41 -1.94 -19.61
N GLY A 97 9.96 -2.52 -18.54
CA GLY A 97 11.30 -2.26 -18.03
C GLY A 97 12.46 -2.80 -18.88
N ASP A 98 12.18 -3.43 -20.02
CA ASP A 98 13.17 -3.97 -20.96
C ASP A 98 13.27 -3.15 -22.26
N SER A 99 12.98 -1.84 -22.23
CA SER A 99 13.23 -0.92 -23.35
C SER A 99 14.10 0.23 -22.82
N GLU A 100 15.43 0.20 -22.96
CA GLU A 100 16.22 0.76 -24.08
C GLU A 100 17.76 0.59 -23.87
N PRO A 101 18.65 0.86 -24.86
CA PRO A 101 18.42 1.15 -26.28
C PRO A 101 19.13 0.16 -27.23
N GLY A 102 18.66 0.10 -28.48
CA GLY A 102 19.41 -0.52 -29.57
C GLY A 102 20.78 0.14 -29.72
N GLY A 103 21.81 -0.68 -29.85
CA GLY A 103 23.18 -0.24 -29.98
C GLY A 103 23.39 0.62 -31.23
N GLU A 104 24.03 1.77 -31.02
CA GLU A 104 24.87 2.36 -32.06
C GLU A 104 26.26 1.72 -31.90
N GLU A 105 26.45 0.61 -32.59
CA GLU A 105 27.78 0.12 -32.95
C GLU A 105 28.11 0.72 -34.33
N SER A 106 29.15 1.56 -34.34
CA SER A 106 30.04 1.96 -35.44
C SER A 106 29.48 2.09 -36.86
N ASP A 107 29.68 3.25 -37.48
CA ASP A 107 30.40 3.29 -38.76
C ASP A 107 31.08 4.66 -38.98
N GLU A 108 32.37 4.57 -39.32
CA GLU A 108 33.34 5.57 -39.82
C GLU A 108 34.06 6.53 -38.85
#